data_AF-A0A087QU11-F1
#
_entry.id   AF-A0A087QU11-F1
#
_cell.length_a   1.000
_cell.length_b   1.000
_cell.length_c   1.000
_cell.angle_alpha   90.00
_cell.angle_beta   90.00
_cell.angle_gamma   90.00
#
_symmetry.space_group_name_H-M   'P 1'
#
loop_
_entity.id
_entity.type
_entity.pdbx_description
1 polymer ?
#
loop_
_entity_poly.entity_id
_entity_poly.type
_entity_poly.pdbx_seq_one_letter_code
_entity_poly.pdbx_strand_id
1 'polypeptide(L)'
;VNDSLMRFFDHCAKFVALVEENDTAMCQVNAFKEGPEMRKVLEKVASALCLPVEELNADLVQVAFLACSYELAIKNVTSPWCSLFSEEDAKVLEYLNDLKQYWKRGYGYDINSRSSCILFQDIFQHLDKAVEESKSSKPISSPLIVQIGHAETLQPLLALMGFFKDDEPLKANNYVRQMHRKFRSGRIVPYAANLVFVLYHCDQVKTSKEEYQVQMLLNEKLMLFHHSNETISTYTDLKDYYKDILENCHFKEECALPKVNITAVDEL
;
A
#
# COMPACT_ATOMS: atom_id res chain seq x y z
N VAL A 1 9.43 -6.69 -17.92
CA VAL A 1 9.11 -6.09 -16.62
C VAL A 1 10.42 -5.50 -16.08
N ASN A 2 10.42 -4.25 -15.62
CA ASN A 2 11.60 -3.62 -15.03
C ASN A 2 11.58 -3.90 -13.52
N ASP A 3 12.24 -4.97 -13.09
CA ASP A 3 12.19 -5.42 -11.69
C ASP A 3 12.77 -4.38 -10.73
N SER A 4 13.83 -3.66 -11.12
CA SER A 4 14.39 -2.58 -10.31
C SER A 4 13.38 -1.49 -9.98
N LEU A 5 12.44 -1.22 -10.91
CA LEU A 5 11.38 -0.24 -10.73
C LEU A 5 10.15 -0.83 -10.01
N MET A 6 9.71 -2.02 -10.39
CA MET A 6 8.47 -2.63 -9.90
C MET A 6 8.64 -3.38 -8.58
N ARG A 7 9.88 -3.72 -8.21
CA ARG A 7 10.27 -4.38 -6.96
C ARG A 7 11.31 -3.55 -6.22
N PHE A 8 11.14 -2.22 -6.24
CA PHE A 8 12.04 -1.25 -5.59
C PHE A 8 12.39 -1.63 -4.13
N PHE A 9 11.47 -2.26 -3.41
CA PHE A 9 11.63 -2.67 -2.02
C PHE A 9 12.69 -3.76 -1.84
N ASP A 10 12.83 -4.70 -2.79
CA ASP A 10 13.87 -5.75 -2.75
C ASP A 10 15.28 -5.17 -2.94
N HIS A 11 15.37 -4.02 -3.60
CA HIS A 11 16.63 -3.32 -3.88
C HIS A 11 16.95 -2.23 -2.86
N CYS A 12 16.11 -2.07 -1.83
CA CYS A 12 16.26 -1.04 -0.83
C CYS A 12 16.90 -1.60 0.44
N ALA A 13 18.22 -1.49 0.58
CA ALA A 13 18.96 -2.12 1.69
C ALA A 13 18.43 -1.71 3.08
N LYS A 14 18.07 -0.43 3.28
CA LYS A 14 17.44 0.05 4.52
C LYS A 14 16.08 -0.59 4.78
N PHE A 15 15.25 -0.75 3.75
CA PHE A 15 13.95 -1.42 3.88
C PHE A 15 14.15 -2.89 4.30
N VAL A 16 15.04 -3.60 3.59
CA VAL A 16 15.34 -5.00 3.87
C VAL A 16 15.82 -5.19 5.31
N ALA A 17 16.84 -4.44 5.73
CA ALA A 17 17.43 -4.60 7.05
C ALA A 17 16.52 -4.15 8.21
N LEU A 18 15.75 -3.07 8.04
CA LEU A 18 14.98 -2.49 9.15
C LEU A 18 13.55 -3.02 9.24
N VAL A 19 13.01 -3.60 8.17
CA VAL A 19 11.61 -4.02 8.07
C VAL A 19 11.45 -5.47 7.61
N GLU A 20 12.08 -5.87 6.49
CA GLU A 20 11.87 -7.22 5.92
C GLU A 20 12.50 -8.31 6.79
N GLU A 21 13.74 -8.12 7.21
CA GLU A 21 14.55 -9.07 8.00
C GLU A 21 14.52 -8.76 9.51
N ASN A 22 13.78 -7.73 9.93
CA ASN A 22 13.67 -7.32 11.32
C ASN A 22 12.42 -7.89 11.97
N ASP A 23 12.58 -8.92 12.81
CA ASP A 23 11.46 -9.57 13.52
C ASP A 23 10.64 -8.60 14.40
N THR A 24 11.27 -7.53 14.90
CA THR A 24 10.59 -6.53 15.74
C THR A 24 9.68 -5.61 14.93
N ALA A 25 9.89 -5.51 13.60
CA ALA A 25 9.09 -4.67 12.72
C ALA A 25 7.62 -5.09 12.67
N MET A 26 7.34 -6.35 13.03
CA MET A 26 6.01 -6.96 13.03
C MET A 26 5.41 -7.07 14.43
N CYS A 27 5.94 -6.36 15.43
CA CYS A 27 5.49 -6.47 16.82
C CYS A 27 3.99 -6.26 17.01
N GLN A 28 3.35 -5.34 16.28
CA GLN A 28 1.91 -5.10 16.36
C GLN A 28 1.09 -6.27 15.79
N VAL A 29 1.59 -6.93 14.75
CA VAL A 29 0.93 -8.13 14.21
C VAL A 29 1.04 -9.27 15.21
N ASN A 30 2.23 -9.51 15.75
CA ASN A 30 2.47 -10.57 16.72
C ASN A 30 1.65 -10.36 18.00
N ALA A 31 1.58 -9.11 18.50
CA ALA A 31 0.75 -8.79 19.65
C ALA A 31 -0.76 -8.97 19.36
N PHE A 32 -1.23 -8.70 18.15
CA PHE A 32 -2.64 -8.91 17.78
C PHE A 32 -3.01 -10.38 17.65
N LYS A 33 -2.10 -11.22 17.14
CA LYS A 33 -2.27 -12.68 17.08
C LYS A 33 -2.57 -13.29 18.45
N GLU A 34 -1.91 -12.78 19.49
CA GLU A 34 -2.10 -13.19 20.90
C GLU A 34 -3.20 -12.39 21.63
N GLY A 35 -3.84 -11.45 20.92
CA GLY A 35 -4.83 -10.52 21.45
C GLY A 35 -6.18 -11.15 21.77
N PRO A 36 -7.02 -10.45 22.56
CA PRO A 36 -8.34 -10.96 22.94
C PRO A 36 -9.30 -11.13 21.77
N GLU A 37 -9.18 -10.32 20.72
CA GLU A 37 -9.97 -10.46 19.49
C GLU A 37 -9.67 -11.79 18.78
N MET A 38 -8.39 -12.09 18.55
CA MET A 38 -7.97 -13.34 17.89
C MET A 38 -8.26 -14.57 18.76
N ARG A 39 -8.11 -14.47 20.08
CA ARG A 39 -8.46 -15.57 21.01
C ARG A 39 -9.92 -16.01 20.86
N LYS A 40 -10.85 -15.06 20.73
CA LYS A 40 -12.28 -15.38 20.50
C LYS A 40 -12.51 -16.09 19.16
N VAL A 41 -11.78 -15.70 18.11
CA VAL A 41 -11.85 -16.38 16.81
C VAL A 41 -11.31 -17.80 16.91
N LEU A 42 -10.17 -17.98 17.59
CA LEU A 42 -9.57 -19.30 17.82
C LEU A 42 -10.53 -20.25 18.55
N GLU A 43 -11.15 -19.79 19.65
CA GLU A 43 -12.12 -20.58 20.43
C GLU A 43 -13.32 -21.01 19.58
N LYS A 44 -13.87 -20.10 18.74
CA LYS A 44 -14.99 -20.42 17.84
C LYS A 44 -14.60 -21.44 16.77
N VAL A 45 -13.44 -21.26 16.13
CA VAL A 45 -12.97 -22.17 15.08
C VAL A 45 -12.63 -23.54 15.67
N ALA A 46 -11.99 -23.59 16.84
CA ALA A 46 -11.72 -24.83 17.58
C ALA A 46 -13.03 -25.58 17.89
N SER A 47 -14.04 -24.86 18.40
CA SER A 47 -15.36 -25.43 18.67
C SER A 47 -16.05 -25.95 17.40
N ALA A 48 -15.95 -25.24 16.28
CA ALA A 48 -16.54 -25.66 15.01
C ALA A 48 -15.87 -26.90 14.42
N LEU A 49 -14.56 -27.06 14.66
CA LEU A 49 -13.76 -28.20 14.20
C LEU A 49 -13.72 -29.37 15.20
N CYS A 50 -14.31 -29.21 16.39
CA CYS A 50 -14.22 -30.16 17.50
C CYS A 50 -12.76 -30.48 17.92
N LEU A 51 -11.90 -29.47 17.97
CA LEU A 51 -10.48 -29.57 18.36
C LEU A 51 -10.21 -28.81 19.67
N PRO A 52 -9.18 -29.21 20.45
CA PRO A 52 -8.65 -28.38 21.53
C PRO A 52 -8.13 -27.05 20.98
N VAL A 53 -8.36 -25.95 21.69
CA VAL A 53 -7.95 -24.61 21.22
C VAL A 53 -6.43 -24.46 21.18
N GLU A 54 -5.72 -25.21 22.02
CA GLU A 54 -4.26 -25.23 22.12
C GLU A 54 -3.58 -25.84 20.87
N GLU A 55 -4.33 -26.59 20.05
CA GLU A 55 -3.85 -27.11 18.77
C GLU A 55 -3.95 -26.08 17.63
N LEU A 56 -4.60 -24.94 17.86
CA LEU A 56 -4.73 -23.86 16.90
C LEU A 56 -3.86 -22.66 17.29
N ASN A 57 -3.44 -21.91 16.27
CA ASN A 57 -2.86 -20.58 16.44
C ASN A 57 -3.40 -19.64 15.37
N ALA A 58 -3.15 -18.35 15.55
CA ALA A 58 -3.66 -17.31 14.64
C ALA A 58 -3.24 -17.54 13.18
N ASP A 59 -2.05 -18.08 12.93
CA ASP A 59 -1.56 -18.35 11.57
C ASP A 59 -2.33 -19.51 10.90
N LEU A 60 -2.61 -20.60 11.62
CA LEU A 60 -3.42 -21.71 11.11
C LEU A 60 -4.85 -21.25 10.78
N VAL A 61 -5.45 -20.44 11.65
CA VAL A 61 -6.77 -19.86 11.40
C VAL A 61 -6.76 -18.91 10.21
N GLN A 62 -5.71 -18.08 10.09
CA GLN A 62 -5.52 -17.21 8.93
C GLN A 62 -5.38 -18.02 7.63
N VAL A 63 -4.69 -19.17 7.65
CA VAL A 63 -4.60 -20.07 6.49
C VAL A 63 -5.97 -20.60 6.09
N ALA A 64 -6.81 -21.04 7.05
CA ALA A 64 -8.16 -21.48 6.75
C ALA A 64 -9.02 -20.36 6.14
N PHE A 65 -8.90 -19.13 6.67
CA PHE A 65 -9.57 -17.96 6.12
C PHE A 65 -9.11 -17.63 4.70
N LEU A 66 -7.79 -17.69 4.44
CA LEU A 66 -7.24 -17.45 3.12
C LEU A 66 -7.63 -18.55 2.13
N ALA A 67 -7.68 -19.82 2.55
CA ALA A 67 -8.15 -20.93 1.72
C ALA A 67 -9.60 -20.69 1.24
N CYS A 68 -10.49 -20.27 2.14
CA CYS A 68 -11.84 -19.80 1.76
C CYS A 68 -11.77 -18.69 0.70
N SER A 69 -10.98 -17.63 0.97
CA SER A 69 -10.91 -16.47 0.09
C SER A 69 -10.39 -16.81 -1.32
N TYR A 70 -9.39 -17.69 -1.42
CA TYR A 70 -8.80 -18.11 -2.68
C TYR A 70 -9.72 -19.02 -3.48
N GLU A 71 -10.39 -19.97 -2.83
CA GLU A 71 -11.35 -20.83 -3.53
C GLU A 71 -12.55 -20.04 -4.04
N LEU A 72 -13.02 -19.04 -3.28
CA LEU A 72 -14.05 -18.13 -3.75
C LEU A 72 -13.55 -17.28 -4.92
N ALA A 73 -12.40 -16.61 -4.78
CA ALA A 73 -11.90 -15.68 -5.79
C ALA A 73 -11.47 -16.36 -7.11
N ILE A 74 -10.87 -17.55 -7.03
CA ILE A 74 -10.28 -18.24 -8.19
C ILE A 74 -11.26 -19.22 -8.82
N LYS A 75 -12.01 -19.98 -7.99
CA LYS A 75 -12.90 -21.05 -8.47
C LYS A 75 -14.37 -20.67 -8.42
N ASN A 76 -14.73 -19.52 -7.84
CA ASN A 76 -16.11 -19.13 -7.58
C ASN A 76 -16.87 -20.18 -6.74
N VAL A 77 -16.17 -20.77 -5.76
CA VAL A 77 -16.71 -21.79 -4.85
C VAL A 77 -16.69 -21.27 -3.42
N THR A 78 -17.85 -21.26 -2.76
CA THR A 78 -17.92 -21.08 -1.31
C THR A 78 -17.52 -22.38 -0.64
N SER A 79 -16.28 -22.47 -0.16
CA SER A 79 -15.77 -23.71 0.41
C SER A 79 -16.21 -23.91 1.87
N PRO A 80 -16.12 -25.14 2.40
CA PRO A 80 -16.38 -25.40 3.82
C PRO A 80 -15.52 -24.56 4.74
N TRP A 81 -14.31 -24.14 4.32
CA TRP A 81 -13.47 -23.24 5.10
C TRP A 81 -14.18 -21.90 5.40
N CYS A 82 -15.03 -21.42 4.49
CA CYS A 82 -15.80 -20.19 4.68
C CYS A 82 -16.83 -20.31 5.80
N SER A 83 -17.39 -21.52 6.03
CA SER A 83 -18.39 -21.76 7.08
C SER A 83 -17.83 -21.71 8.50
N LEU A 84 -16.50 -21.70 8.66
CA LEU A 84 -15.86 -21.58 9.97
C LEU A 84 -15.93 -20.14 10.54
N PHE A 85 -16.26 -19.15 9.72
CA PHE A 85 -16.14 -17.75 10.06
C PHE A 85 -17.47 -17.02 9.93
N SER A 86 -17.86 -16.29 10.99
CA SER A 86 -18.89 -15.26 10.86
C SER A 86 -18.30 -13.98 10.25
N GLU A 87 -19.16 -13.03 9.87
CA GLU A 87 -18.71 -11.71 9.38
C GLU A 87 -17.84 -10.97 10.42
N GLU A 88 -18.18 -11.09 11.72
CA GLU A 88 -17.40 -10.48 12.79
C GLU A 88 -16.02 -11.13 12.94
N ASP A 89 -15.92 -12.46 12.77
CA ASP A 89 -14.62 -13.14 12.77
C ASP A 89 -13.79 -12.74 11.55
N ALA A 90 -14.43 -12.59 10.38
CA ALA A 90 -13.79 -12.10 9.17
C ALA A 90 -13.27 -10.66 9.32
N LYS A 91 -13.97 -9.77 10.05
CA LYS A 91 -13.48 -8.40 10.35
C LYS A 91 -12.23 -8.42 11.22
N VAL A 92 -12.13 -9.34 12.18
CA VAL A 92 -10.92 -9.52 13.01
C VAL A 92 -9.75 -9.99 12.15
N LEU A 93 -9.97 -10.98 11.28
CA LEU A 93 -8.95 -11.51 10.37
C LEU A 93 -8.54 -10.49 9.28
N GLU A 94 -9.49 -9.69 8.78
CA GLU A 94 -9.22 -8.53 7.91
C GLU A 94 -8.28 -7.55 8.62
N TYR A 95 -8.53 -7.24 9.89
CA TYR A 95 -7.69 -6.34 10.67
C TYR A 95 -6.28 -6.91 10.92
N LEU A 96 -6.16 -8.22 11.18
CA LEU A 96 -4.85 -8.88 11.29
C LEU A 96 -4.04 -8.73 10.00
N ASN A 97 -4.68 -8.91 8.84
CA ASN A 97 -4.02 -8.72 7.55
C ASN A 97 -3.70 -7.23 7.28
N ASP A 98 -4.59 -6.31 7.64
CA ASP A 98 -4.35 -4.88 7.52
C ASP A 98 -3.17 -4.43 8.38
N LEU A 99 -3.05 -4.91 9.62
CA LEU A 99 -1.87 -4.66 10.45
C LEU A 99 -0.59 -5.11 9.73
N LYS A 100 -0.59 -6.30 9.13
CA LYS A 100 0.57 -6.79 8.39
C LYS A 100 0.94 -5.87 7.24
N GLN A 101 -0.03 -5.48 6.42
CA GLN A 101 0.21 -4.59 5.27
C GLN A 101 0.59 -3.17 5.72
N TYR A 102 -0.05 -2.65 6.76
CA TYR A 102 0.25 -1.33 7.33
C TYR A 102 1.70 -1.25 7.79
N TRP A 103 2.13 -2.20 8.63
CA TRP A 103 3.46 -2.18 9.22
C TRP A 103 4.57 -2.54 8.25
N LYS A 104 4.30 -3.43 7.28
CA LYS A 104 5.33 -3.93 6.34
C LYS A 104 5.41 -3.19 5.00
N ARG A 105 4.29 -2.62 4.53
CA ARG A 105 4.15 -2.05 3.16
C ARG A 105 3.41 -0.71 3.12
N GLY A 106 2.91 -0.22 4.26
CA GLY A 106 2.17 1.04 4.37
C GLY A 106 2.86 2.00 5.34
N TYR A 107 2.08 2.60 6.23
CA TYR A 107 2.50 3.68 7.12
C TYR A 107 3.27 3.26 8.39
N GLY A 108 3.66 2.00 8.55
CA GLY A 108 4.39 1.53 9.72
C GLY A 108 5.76 2.19 9.90
N TYR A 109 6.50 2.33 8.81
CA TYR A 109 7.84 2.91 8.79
C TYR A 109 7.99 3.80 7.55
N ASP A 110 8.66 4.95 7.69
CA ASP A 110 8.81 5.91 6.58
C ASP A 110 9.47 5.25 5.35
N ILE A 111 10.42 4.35 5.55
CA ILE A 111 11.13 3.67 4.45
C ILE A 111 10.20 2.79 3.60
N ASN A 112 9.07 2.31 4.15
CA ASN A 112 8.10 1.52 3.41
C ASN A 112 7.63 2.28 2.17
N SER A 113 7.06 3.47 2.37
CA SER A 113 6.59 4.32 1.28
C SER A 113 7.74 5.02 0.55
N ARG A 114 8.78 5.47 1.26
CA ARG A 114 9.87 6.23 0.62
C ARG A 114 10.67 5.42 -0.39
N SER A 115 10.77 4.09 -0.21
CA SER A 115 11.40 3.22 -1.19
C SER A 115 10.70 3.23 -2.56
N SER A 116 9.42 3.62 -2.64
CA SER A 116 8.66 3.64 -3.89
C SER A 116 8.85 4.91 -4.72
N CYS A 117 9.67 5.87 -4.27
CA CYS A 117 9.73 7.16 -4.96
C CYS A 117 10.34 7.10 -6.36
N ILE A 118 11.13 6.07 -6.69
CA ILE A 118 11.57 5.84 -8.08
C ILE A 118 10.41 5.57 -9.02
N LEU A 119 9.40 4.81 -8.56
CA LEU A 119 8.20 4.53 -9.35
C LEU A 119 7.33 5.77 -9.46
N PHE A 120 7.22 6.54 -8.37
CA PHE A 120 6.52 7.82 -8.40
C PHE A 120 7.14 8.81 -9.38
N GLN A 121 8.47 8.95 -9.37
CA GLN A 121 9.21 9.82 -10.29
C GLN A 121 9.11 9.34 -11.74
N ASP A 122 9.16 8.02 -12.00
CA ASP A 122 9.00 7.43 -13.33
C ASP A 122 7.63 7.77 -13.95
N ILE A 123 6.55 7.72 -13.16
CA ILE A 123 5.21 8.14 -13.60
C ILE A 123 5.23 9.61 -14.05
N PHE A 124 5.79 10.51 -13.24
CA PHE A 124 5.85 11.94 -13.57
C PHE A 124 6.80 12.22 -14.74
N GLN A 125 7.88 11.47 -14.90
CA GLN A 125 8.77 11.58 -16.06
C GLN A 125 8.01 11.30 -17.36
N HIS A 126 7.14 10.29 -17.36
CA HIS A 126 6.32 9.97 -18.51
C HIS A 126 5.25 11.03 -18.79
N LEU A 127 4.59 11.56 -17.76
CA LEU A 127 3.63 12.65 -17.88
C LEU A 127 4.30 13.94 -18.40
N ASP A 128 5.48 14.28 -17.87
CA ASP A 128 6.28 15.44 -18.30
C ASP A 128 6.66 15.33 -19.77
N LYS A 129 7.14 14.16 -20.20
CA LYS A 129 7.49 13.92 -21.60
C LYS A 129 6.29 14.09 -22.53
N ALA A 130 5.11 13.59 -22.14
CA ALA A 130 3.90 13.75 -22.93
C ALA A 130 3.48 15.23 -23.05
N VAL A 131 3.58 16.00 -21.96
CA VAL A 131 3.34 17.45 -21.98
C VAL A 131 4.35 18.19 -22.88
N GLU A 132 5.64 17.85 -22.80
CA GLU A 132 6.69 18.47 -23.64
C GLU A 132 6.47 18.19 -25.13
N GLU A 133 6.16 16.94 -25.48
CA GLU A 133 5.86 16.53 -26.86
C GLU A 133 4.62 17.26 -27.38
N SER A 134 3.55 17.29 -26.59
CA SER A 134 2.30 18.00 -26.92
C SER A 134 2.55 19.50 -27.16
N LYS A 135 3.25 20.20 -26.25
CA LYS A 135 3.60 21.63 -26.41
C LYS A 135 4.47 21.90 -27.63
N SER A 136 5.31 20.94 -28.01
CA SER A 136 6.16 21.02 -29.20
C SER A 136 5.44 20.62 -30.49
N SER A 137 4.12 20.36 -30.45
CA SER A 137 3.34 19.84 -31.58
C SER A 137 3.92 18.55 -32.17
N LYS A 138 4.58 17.73 -31.32
CA LYS A 138 5.11 16.41 -31.68
C LYS A 138 4.08 15.33 -31.35
N PRO A 139 4.03 14.23 -32.11
CA PRO A 139 3.26 13.05 -31.71
C PRO A 139 3.70 12.54 -30.33
N ILE A 140 2.73 12.15 -29.51
CA ILE A 140 3.01 11.55 -28.19
C ILE A 140 3.66 10.17 -28.42
N SER A 141 4.89 10.01 -27.96
CA SER A 141 5.67 8.80 -28.20
C SER A 141 5.20 7.60 -27.38
N SER A 142 4.54 7.82 -26.25
CA SER A 142 4.05 6.77 -25.35
C SER A 142 2.67 7.14 -24.79
N PRO A 143 1.60 7.04 -25.61
CA PRO A 143 0.25 7.46 -25.20
C PRO A 143 -0.39 6.51 -24.18
N LEU A 144 0.15 5.28 -24.04
CA LEU A 144 -0.27 4.30 -23.04
C LEU A 144 0.98 3.62 -22.48
N ILE A 145 1.05 3.57 -21.15
CA ILE A 145 2.11 2.89 -20.42
C ILE A 145 1.45 1.97 -19.41
N VAL A 146 1.75 0.68 -19.51
CA VAL A 146 1.20 -0.35 -18.63
C VAL A 146 2.35 -0.98 -17.86
N GLN A 147 2.33 -0.80 -16.55
CA GLN A 147 3.26 -1.43 -15.61
C GLN A 147 2.50 -2.49 -14.81
N ILE A 148 3.10 -3.67 -14.66
CA ILE A 148 2.52 -4.77 -13.90
C ILE A 148 3.47 -5.06 -12.73
N GLY A 149 2.92 -5.01 -11.52
CA GLY A 149 3.63 -5.27 -10.28
C GLY A 149 2.80 -6.11 -9.32
N HIS A 150 3.12 -6.01 -8.04
CA HIS A 150 2.43 -6.72 -6.97
C HIS A 150 1.62 -5.76 -6.10
N ALA A 151 0.82 -6.30 -5.16
CA ALA A 151 0.20 -5.50 -4.12
C ALA A 151 1.25 -4.70 -3.32
N GLU A 152 2.41 -5.32 -3.10
CA GLU A 152 3.60 -4.74 -2.47
C GLU A 152 4.27 -3.64 -3.30
N THR A 153 3.93 -3.49 -4.58
CA THR A 153 4.37 -2.36 -5.41
C THR A 153 3.42 -1.17 -5.26
N LEU A 154 2.11 -1.43 -5.31
CA LEU A 154 1.09 -0.40 -5.32
C LEU A 154 0.80 0.19 -3.92
N GLN A 155 0.81 -0.66 -2.89
CA GLN A 155 0.50 -0.24 -1.52
C GLN A 155 1.47 0.83 -0.98
N PRO A 156 2.81 0.71 -1.13
CA PRO A 156 3.73 1.75 -0.69
C PRO A 156 3.65 3.02 -1.54
N LEU A 157 3.38 2.89 -2.84
CA LEU A 157 3.18 4.05 -3.73
C LEU A 157 1.99 4.90 -3.29
N LEU A 158 0.84 4.28 -3.02
CA LEU A 158 -0.33 4.97 -2.48
C LEU A 158 -0.05 5.60 -1.11
N ALA A 159 0.73 4.92 -0.27
CA ALA A 159 1.15 5.45 1.02
C ALA A 159 2.06 6.68 0.86
N LEU A 160 3.01 6.65 -0.09
CA LEU A 160 3.89 7.77 -0.44
C LEU A 160 3.09 9.00 -0.91
N MET A 161 2.02 8.77 -1.67
CA MET A 161 1.07 9.79 -2.11
C MET A 161 0.18 10.33 -0.99
N GLY A 162 0.20 9.73 0.21
CA GLY A 162 -0.60 10.17 1.36
C GLY A 162 -2.01 9.57 1.44
N PHE A 163 -2.37 8.63 0.57
CA PHE A 163 -3.70 8.03 0.53
C PHE A 163 -3.93 6.96 1.60
N PHE A 164 -5.14 6.96 2.17
CA PHE A 164 -5.59 5.99 3.18
C PHE A 164 -4.82 6.05 4.50
N LYS A 165 -4.21 7.19 4.83
CA LYS A 165 -3.60 7.41 6.15
C LYS A 165 -4.68 7.65 7.21
N ASP A 166 -4.70 6.78 8.21
CA ASP A 166 -5.51 6.93 9.42
C ASP A 166 -4.96 8.01 10.36
N ASP A 167 -5.86 8.59 11.16
CA ASP A 167 -5.51 9.63 12.13
C ASP A 167 -4.68 9.07 13.30
N GLU A 168 -4.99 7.82 13.71
CA GLU A 168 -4.17 7.02 14.61
C GLU A 168 -3.58 5.82 13.85
N PRO A 169 -2.31 5.43 14.10
CA PRO A 169 -1.76 4.22 13.53
C PRO A 169 -2.54 2.96 13.93
N LEU A 170 -2.61 1.99 13.02
CA LEU A 170 -3.18 0.67 13.32
C LEU A 170 -2.26 -0.06 14.32
N LYS A 171 -2.82 -0.52 15.43
CA LYS A 171 -2.10 -1.18 16.53
C LYS A 171 -2.86 -2.40 17.02
N ALA A 172 -2.16 -3.33 17.65
CA ALA A 172 -2.77 -4.53 18.23
C ALA A 172 -3.92 -4.22 19.19
N ASN A 173 -3.85 -3.11 19.91
CA ASN A 173 -4.79 -2.79 20.99
C ASN A 173 -5.89 -1.77 20.59
N ASN A 174 -6.04 -1.42 19.31
CA ASN A 174 -7.01 -0.43 18.88
C ASN A 174 -8.00 -0.91 17.80
N TYR A 175 -8.15 -2.23 17.61
CA TYR A 175 -9.14 -2.83 16.70
C TYR A 175 -10.54 -2.18 16.77
N VAL A 176 -11.12 -2.09 17.97
CA VAL A 176 -12.47 -1.52 18.18
C VAL A 176 -12.55 -0.05 17.75
N ARG A 177 -11.50 0.74 17.97
CA ARG A 177 -11.43 2.14 17.53
C ARG A 177 -11.19 2.26 16.02
N GLN A 178 -10.57 1.24 15.42
CA GLN A 178 -10.22 1.15 14.00
C GLN A 178 -11.26 0.40 13.15
N MET A 179 -12.49 0.26 13.65
CA MET A 179 -13.59 -0.36 12.89
C MET A 179 -13.94 0.42 11.61
N HIS A 180 -13.69 1.73 11.57
CA HIS A 180 -13.91 2.58 10.40
C HIS A 180 -12.61 3.13 9.79
N ARG A 181 -11.50 2.45 10.01
CA ARG A 181 -10.19 2.80 9.43
C ARG A 181 -10.24 3.00 7.91
N LYS A 182 -9.45 3.94 7.44
CA LYS A 182 -9.17 4.24 6.03
C LYS A 182 -8.26 3.17 5.44
N PHE A 183 -7.24 2.72 6.18
CA PHE A 183 -6.33 1.67 5.71
C PHE A 183 -6.97 0.28 5.79
N ARG A 184 -7.55 -0.16 4.67
CA ARG A 184 -8.09 -1.52 4.48
C ARG A 184 -7.46 -2.13 3.24
N SER A 185 -6.42 -2.95 3.39
CA SER A 185 -5.62 -3.44 2.28
C SER A 185 -6.46 -4.22 1.27
N GLY A 186 -7.46 -4.97 1.73
CA GLY A 186 -8.38 -5.71 0.86
C GLY A 186 -9.26 -4.82 -0.05
N ARG A 187 -9.39 -3.52 0.26
CA ARG A 187 -10.09 -2.52 -0.58
C ARG A 187 -9.14 -1.66 -1.41
N ILE A 188 -7.91 -1.51 -0.94
CA ILE A 188 -6.88 -0.69 -1.58
C ILE A 188 -6.20 -1.50 -2.69
N VAL A 189 -5.70 -2.70 -2.35
CA VAL A 189 -4.95 -3.60 -3.23
C VAL A 189 -5.59 -5.00 -3.31
N PRO A 190 -6.87 -5.13 -3.74
CA PRO A 190 -7.45 -6.44 -4.05
C PRO A 190 -6.73 -7.13 -5.23
N TYR A 191 -7.14 -8.36 -5.55
CA TYR A 191 -6.74 -8.96 -6.82
C TYR A 191 -7.10 -8.06 -8.01
N ALA A 192 -6.17 -7.93 -8.96
CA ALA A 192 -6.28 -7.05 -10.12
C ALA A 192 -6.42 -5.54 -9.77
N ALA A 193 -5.96 -5.13 -8.59
CA ALA A 193 -5.89 -3.72 -8.25
C ALA A 193 -5.08 -2.92 -9.28
N ASN A 194 -5.54 -1.71 -9.57
CA ASN A 194 -4.94 -0.85 -10.59
C ASN A 194 -4.99 0.61 -10.15
N LEU A 195 -3.93 1.35 -10.48
CA LEU A 195 -3.85 2.79 -10.34
C LEU A 195 -3.56 3.39 -11.70
N VAL A 196 -4.41 4.30 -12.15
CA VAL A 196 -4.34 4.93 -13.47
C VAL A 196 -4.22 6.44 -13.30
N PHE A 197 -3.24 7.03 -13.99
CA PHE A 197 -3.15 8.47 -14.21
C PHE A 197 -3.58 8.75 -15.64
N VAL A 198 -4.56 9.64 -15.80
CA VAL A 198 -5.02 10.08 -17.12
C VAL A 198 -4.66 11.54 -17.30
N LEU A 199 -3.82 11.84 -18.29
CA LEU A 199 -3.46 13.20 -18.67
C LEU A 199 -4.32 13.65 -19.85
N TYR A 200 -5.00 14.77 -19.68
CA TYR A 200 -5.82 15.41 -20.69
C TYR A 200 -5.11 16.64 -21.23
N HIS A 201 -5.25 16.88 -22.54
CA HIS A 201 -5.00 18.17 -23.19
C HIS A 201 -6.35 18.81 -23.48
N CYS A 202 -6.56 20.03 -23.00
CA CYS A 202 -7.83 20.73 -23.06
C CYS A 202 -7.74 21.95 -23.97
N ASP A 203 -8.47 21.93 -25.11
CA ASP A 203 -8.43 23.01 -26.11
C ASP A 203 -9.14 24.30 -25.66
N GLN A 204 -10.18 24.18 -24.83
CA GLN A 204 -11.04 25.30 -24.44
C GLN A 204 -10.81 25.68 -22.97
N VAL A 205 -9.69 26.35 -22.71
CA VAL A 205 -9.27 26.72 -21.35
C VAL A 205 -9.30 28.24 -21.14
N LYS A 206 -9.59 28.67 -19.92
CA LYS A 206 -9.60 30.09 -19.55
C LYS A 206 -8.19 30.60 -19.26
N THR A 207 -7.31 29.71 -18.78
CA THR A 207 -5.92 30.02 -18.49
C THR A 207 -4.99 28.94 -19.05
N SER A 208 -3.76 29.31 -19.38
CA SER A 208 -2.76 28.35 -19.88
C SER A 208 -2.40 27.26 -18.87
N LYS A 209 -2.67 27.47 -17.57
CA LYS A 209 -2.48 26.45 -16.53
C LYS A 209 -3.48 25.29 -16.62
N GLU A 210 -4.66 25.54 -17.17
CA GLU A 210 -5.73 24.56 -17.31
C GLU A 210 -5.55 23.68 -18.55
N GLU A 211 -4.58 23.98 -19.43
CA GLU A 211 -4.32 23.27 -20.68
C GLU A 211 -4.06 21.78 -20.47
N TYR A 212 -3.39 21.42 -19.37
CA TYR A 212 -3.13 20.04 -18.99
C TYR A 212 -3.79 19.72 -17.67
N GLN A 213 -4.70 18.76 -17.70
CA GLN A 213 -5.43 18.28 -16.53
C GLN A 213 -5.15 16.81 -16.28
N VAL A 214 -5.27 16.38 -15.03
CA VAL A 214 -5.00 15.02 -14.61
C VAL A 214 -6.14 14.48 -13.77
N GLN A 215 -6.49 13.22 -14.00
CA GLN A 215 -7.34 12.41 -13.14
C GLN A 215 -6.57 11.20 -12.65
N MET A 216 -6.90 10.74 -11.44
CA MET A 216 -6.40 9.49 -10.88
C MET A 216 -7.56 8.55 -10.61
N LEU A 217 -7.39 7.28 -10.95
CA LEU A 217 -8.34 6.22 -10.66
C LEU A 217 -7.64 5.11 -9.89
N LEU A 218 -8.21 4.69 -8.77
CA LEU A 218 -7.80 3.48 -8.05
C LEU A 218 -8.94 2.48 -8.11
N ASN A 219 -8.69 1.29 -8.65
CA ASN A 219 -9.69 0.24 -8.82
C ASN A 219 -10.93 0.80 -9.55
N GLU A 220 -10.66 1.47 -10.69
CA GLU A 220 -11.67 2.08 -11.57
C GLU A 220 -12.52 3.19 -10.93
N LYS A 221 -12.14 3.69 -9.74
CA LYS A 221 -12.84 4.78 -9.05
C LYS A 221 -12.00 6.04 -9.02
N LEU A 222 -12.61 7.16 -9.41
CA LEU A 222 -11.99 8.48 -9.33
C LEU A 222 -11.51 8.77 -7.90
N MET A 223 -10.27 9.21 -7.79
CA MET A 223 -9.66 9.64 -6.54
C MET A 223 -9.77 11.15 -6.39
N LEU A 224 -9.92 11.62 -5.16
CA LEU A 224 -9.84 13.04 -4.82
C LEU A 224 -8.38 13.41 -4.62
N PHE A 225 -7.95 14.53 -5.21
CA PHE A 225 -6.64 15.10 -4.96
C PHE A 225 -6.60 15.77 -3.57
N HIS A 226 -5.58 15.49 -2.78
CA HIS A 226 -5.48 16.00 -1.40
C HIS A 226 -5.41 17.53 -1.30
N HIS A 227 -4.82 18.22 -2.28
CA HIS A 227 -4.68 19.69 -2.27
C HIS A 227 -5.94 20.46 -2.65
N SER A 228 -6.87 19.84 -3.38
CA SER A 228 -8.07 20.51 -3.91
C SER A 228 -9.38 19.88 -3.45
N ASN A 229 -9.35 18.62 -2.99
CA ASN A 229 -10.54 17.80 -2.73
C ASN A 229 -11.47 17.65 -3.96
N GLU A 230 -10.88 17.72 -5.16
CA GLU A 230 -11.56 17.54 -6.45
C GLU A 230 -11.05 16.27 -7.15
N THR A 231 -11.81 15.74 -8.12
CA THR A 231 -11.40 14.56 -8.92
C THR A 231 -10.53 14.91 -10.13
N ILE A 232 -10.36 16.19 -10.41
CA ILE A 232 -9.55 16.75 -11.49
C ILE A 232 -8.60 17.77 -10.88
N SER A 233 -7.35 17.77 -11.32
CA SER A 233 -6.37 18.81 -10.99
C SER A 233 -5.71 19.30 -12.26
N THR A 234 -5.20 20.55 -12.27
CA THR A 234 -4.19 20.90 -13.27
C THR A 234 -2.95 20.05 -13.02
N TYR A 235 -2.23 19.71 -14.10
CA TYR A 235 -0.98 18.95 -13.98
C TYR A 235 0.09 19.73 -13.19
N THR A 236 0.09 21.06 -13.31
CA THR A 236 1.01 21.94 -12.57
C THR A 236 0.75 21.89 -11.07
N ASP A 237 -0.51 22.03 -10.64
CA ASP A 237 -0.85 22.00 -9.20
C ASP A 237 -0.53 20.63 -8.59
N LEU A 238 -0.71 19.55 -9.36
CA LEU A 238 -0.34 18.20 -8.92
C LEU A 238 1.18 18.08 -8.70
N LYS A 239 1.99 18.59 -9.64
CA LYS A 239 3.45 18.61 -9.51
C LYS A 239 3.89 19.45 -8.32
N ASP A 240 3.29 20.62 -8.14
CA ASP A 240 3.61 21.53 -7.04
C ASP A 240 3.27 20.90 -5.68
N TYR A 241 2.15 20.19 -5.57
CA TYR A 241 1.77 19.48 -4.35
C TYR A 241 2.77 18.38 -3.96
N TYR A 242 3.29 17.62 -4.95
CA TYR A 242 4.25 16.55 -4.71
C TYR A 242 5.72 16.94 -4.94
N LYS A 243 6.01 18.25 -5.03
CA LYS A 243 7.33 18.78 -5.40
C LYS A 243 8.46 18.22 -4.54
N ASP A 244 8.26 18.13 -3.23
CA ASP A 244 9.26 17.60 -2.31
C ASP A 244 9.64 16.14 -2.63
N ILE A 245 8.66 15.29 -2.95
CA ILE A 245 8.92 13.89 -3.32
C ILE A 245 9.62 13.82 -4.69
N LEU A 246 9.20 14.65 -5.64
CA LEU A 246 9.77 14.68 -6.99
C LEU A 246 11.22 15.16 -6.99
N GLU A 247 11.56 16.15 -6.17
CA GLU A 247 12.89 16.79 -6.16
C GLU A 247 13.84 16.18 -5.13
N ASN A 248 13.35 15.80 -3.94
CA ASN A 248 14.19 15.46 -2.79
C ASN A 248 14.16 13.97 -2.42
N CYS A 249 13.37 13.13 -3.10
CA CYS A 249 13.41 11.69 -2.87
C CYS A 249 14.44 10.98 -3.75
N HIS A 250 15.63 10.75 -3.21
CA HIS A 250 16.68 10.02 -3.90
C HIS A 250 16.77 8.59 -3.37
N PHE A 251 16.37 7.61 -4.18
CA PHE A 251 16.30 6.20 -3.77
C PHE A 251 17.58 5.65 -3.14
N LYS A 252 18.74 5.98 -3.70
CA LYS A 252 20.03 5.53 -3.16
C LYS A 252 20.28 6.07 -1.75
N GLU A 253 19.86 7.29 -1.47
CA GLU A 253 20.02 7.94 -0.17
C GLU A 253 18.98 7.41 0.82
N GLU A 254 17.72 7.27 0.38
CA GLU A 254 16.65 6.69 1.19
C GLU A 254 16.93 5.26 1.62
N CYS A 255 17.47 4.48 0.70
CA CYS A 255 17.78 3.07 0.91
C CYS A 255 19.16 2.83 1.50
N ALA A 256 19.95 3.87 1.74
CA ALA A 256 21.23 3.74 2.42
C ALA A 256 21.02 3.33 3.88
N LEU A 257 21.79 2.35 4.35
CA LEU A 257 21.81 1.99 5.75
C LEU A 257 22.36 3.15 6.59
N PRO A 258 21.86 3.34 7.83
CA PRO A 258 22.47 4.30 8.75
C PRO A 258 23.96 4.00 8.89
N LYS A 259 24.81 5.02 8.76
CA LYS A 259 26.23 4.88 9.12
C LYS A 259 26.27 4.61 10.62
N VAL A 260 26.61 3.38 11.01
CA VAL A 260 26.91 3.07 12.41
C VAL A 260 28.16 3.88 12.78
N ASN A 261 27.99 4.96 13.55
CA ASN A 261 29.13 5.60 14.18
C ASN A 261 29.67 4.64 15.23
N ILE A 262 30.71 3.88 14.87
CA ILE A 262 31.53 3.12 15.81
C ILE A 262 32.38 4.14 16.58
N THR A 263 31.75 4.87 17.50
CA THR A 263 32.44 5.75 18.48
C THR A 263 31.83 5.62 19.87
N ALA A 264 31.19 4.49 20.16
CA ALA A 264 30.76 4.12 21.51
C ALA A 264 31.08 2.63 21.75
N VAL A 265 32.35 2.29 21.58
CA VAL A 265 32.96 1.15 22.26
C VAL A 265 34.02 1.78 23.16
N ASP A 266 33.97 1.40 24.44
CA ASP A 266 34.75 1.90 25.57
C ASP A 266 34.29 3.25 26.14
N GLU A 267 33.32 3.22 27.06
CA GLU A 267 33.52 3.74 28.42
C GLU A 267 32.36 3.30 29.35
N LEU A 268 32.76 2.53 30.38
CA LEU A 268 32.06 2.04 31.59
C LEU A 268 31.26 0.73 31.52
#